data_AF-A0A9D9C3C1-F1
#
_entry.id   AF-A0A9D9C3C1-F1
#
_cell.length_a   1.000
_cell.length_b   1.000
_cell.length_c   1.000
_cell.angle_alpha   90.00
_cell.angle_beta   90.00
_cell.angle_gamma   90.00
#
_symmetry.space_group_name_H-M   'P 1'
#
loop_
_entity.id
_entity.type
_entity.pdbx_description
1 polymer ?
#
loop_
_entity_poly.entity_id
_entity_poly.type
_entity_poly.pdbx_seq_one_letter_code
_entity_poly.pdbx_strand_id
1 'polypeptide(L)'
;MNHKIATLILAVSACLSAFPQAKIVNEAEKLIGIDGKAAQARQLISQAMQDSTTKDDARTWVVAANIEIEYFETEYHKLTINPADSRVDKTAMSQAIIDAYRYYSTALPLDTIITPKGKIKTKYSKEIQKRLKQIYLNRHFLWAASVFTQCDKRYPEAY
;
A
#
# COMPACT_ATOMS: atom_id res chain seq x y z
N MET A 1 1.14 -3.99 48.47
CA MET A 1 1.08 -3.25 47.19
C MET A 1 2.50 -2.80 46.86
N ASN A 2 3.18 -3.04 45.74
CA ASN A 2 2.77 -3.50 44.41
C ASN A 2 3.99 -4.05 43.60
N HIS A 3 4.70 -5.07 44.09
CA HIS A 3 5.67 -5.78 43.22
C HIS A 3 5.01 -6.65 42.14
N LYS A 4 3.70 -6.92 42.28
CA LYS A 4 2.88 -7.65 41.29
C LYS A 4 2.44 -6.78 40.10
N ILE A 5 2.53 -5.45 40.20
CA ILE A 5 2.15 -4.55 39.10
C ILE A 5 3.30 -4.36 38.10
N ALA A 6 4.55 -4.40 38.57
CA ALA A 6 5.71 -4.29 37.68
C ALA A 6 5.91 -5.53 36.80
N THR A 7 5.50 -6.72 37.25
CA THR A 7 5.58 -7.96 36.44
C THR A 7 4.41 -8.14 35.48
N LEU A 8 3.30 -7.40 35.65
CA LEU A 8 2.11 -7.52 34.80
C LEU A 8 2.24 -6.71 33.49
N ILE A 9 3.17 -5.74 33.43
CA ILE A 9 3.43 -4.96 32.20
C ILE A 9 4.44 -5.67 31.27
N LEU A 10 5.20 -6.64 31.80
CA LEU A 10 6.17 -7.40 30.99
C LEU A 10 5.55 -8.64 30.29
N ALA A 11 4.28 -8.94 30.54
CA ALA A 11 3.61 -10.16 30.09
C ALA A 11 2.51 -9.92 29.04
N VAL A 12 2.57 -8.83 28.27
CA VAL A 12 1.71 -8.63 27.08
C VAL A 12 2.50 -8.72 25.75
N SER A 13 3.83 -8.84 25.80
CA SER A 13 4.65 -8.99 24.57
C SER A 13 4.95 -10.44 24.18
N ALA A 14 4.31 -11.43 24.81
CA ALA A 14 4.51 -12.85 24.53
C ALA A 14 3.24 -13.47 23.95
N CYS A 15 2.84 -13.05 22.74
CA CYS A 15 2.00 -13.82 21.82
C CYS A 15 1.97 -13.16 20.43
N LEU A 16 3.15 -12.86 19.87
CA LEU A 16 3.27 -12.96 18.42
C LEU A 16 3.97 -14.29 18.19
N SER A 17 3.16 -15.35 18.13
CA SER A 17 3.56 -16.56 17.44
C SER A 17 4.27 -16.12 16.17
N ALA A 18 5.50 -16.58 15.97
CA ALA A 18 6.25 -16.43 14.74
C ALA A 18 5.45 -17.08 13.59
N PHE A 19 4.38 -16.43 13.15
CA PHE A 19 3.90 -16.57 11.81
C PHE A 19 5.04 -16.00 10.99
N PRO A 20 5.72 -16.78 10.14
CA PRO A 20 6.72 -16.22 9.25
C PRO A 20 6.04 -15.06 8.56
N GLN A 21 6.48 -13.82 8.77
CA GLN A 21 5.74 -12.62 8.39
C GLN A 21 5.54 -12.55 6.88
N ALA A 22 6.34 -13.31 6.12
CA ALA A 22 6.10 -13.68 4.73
C ALA A 22 4.71 -14.29 4.45
N LYS A 23 4.13 -15.07 5.38
CA LYS A 23 2.75 -15.58 5.32
C LYS A 23 1.72 -14.47 5.43
N ILE A 24 1.94 -13.49 6.31
CA ILE A 24 1.05 -12.32 6.44
C ILE A 24 1.06 -11.51 5.13
N VAL A 25 2.25 -11.32 4.53
CA VAL A 25 2.37 -10.69 3.21
C VAL A 25 1.64 -11.50 2.14
N ASN A 26 1.73 -12.84 2.16
CA ASN A 26 1.00 -13.71 1.24
C ASN A 26 -0.53 -13.60 1.43
N GLU A 27 -0.99 -13.53 2.67
CA GLU A 27 -2.41 -13.40 2.99
C GLU A 27 -2.95 -12.04 2.54
N ALA A 28 -2.20 -10.96 2.77
CA ALA A 28 -2.54 -9.64 2.26
C ALA A 28 -2.62 -9.63 0.72
N GLU A 29 -1.65 -10.25 0.05
CA GLU A 29 -1.63 -10.35 -1.42
C GLU A 29 -2.84 -11.13 -1.97
N LYS A 30 -3.27 -12.19 -1.30
CA LYS A 30 -4.46 -12.96 -1.70
C LYS A 30 -5.77 -12.19 -1.60
N LEU A 31 -5.81 -11.12 -0.80
CA LEU A 31 -7.00 -10.29 -0.64
C LEU A 31 -7.09 -9.18 -1.70
N ILE A 32 -6.05 -8.98 -2.50
CA ILE A 32 -6.04 -8.01 -3.60
C ILE A 32 -7.12 -8.42 -4.61
N GLY A 33 -8.00 -7.47 -4.96
CA GLY A 33 -9.06 -7.64 -5.95
C GLY A 33 -10.33 -8.29 -5.40
N ILE A 34 -10.35 -8.70 -4.13
CA ILE A 34 -11.56 -9.20 -3.49
C ILE A 34 -12.37 -8.01 -2.97
N ASP A 35 -13.58 -7.83 -3.49
CA ASP A 35 -14.45 -6.72 -3.11
C ASP A 35 -14.70 -6.71 -1.58
N GLY A 36 -14.66 -5.51 -0.99
CA GLY A 36 -14.78 -5.31 0.45
C GLY A 36 -13.60 -5.80 1.32
N LYS A 37 -12.52 -6.34 0.73
CA LYS A 37 -11.36 -6.85 1.51
C LYS A 37 -10.15 -5.92 1.57
N ALA A 38 -10.17 -4.78 0.88
CA ALA A 38 -9.08 -3.82 0.88
C ALA A 38 -8.64 -3.38 2.30
N ALA A 39 -9.59 -3.12 3.20
CA ALA A 39 -9.28 -2.74 4.59
C ALA A 39 -8.55 -3.86 5.35
N GLN A 40 -8.97 -5.11 5.16
CA GLN A 40 -8.31 -6.27 5.76
C GLN A 40 -6.89 -6.46 5.18
N ALA A 41 -6.73 -6.28 3.86
CA ALA A 41 -5.42 -6.36 3.21
C ALA A 41 -4.47 -5.27 3.73
N ARG A 42 -4.95 -4.02 3.88
CA ARG A 42 -4.21 -2.90 4.49
C ARG A 42 -3.77 -3.20 5.92
N GLN A 43 -4.65 -3.78 6.73
CA GLN A 43 -4.33 -4.14 8.11
C GLN A 43 -3.21 -5.18 8.17
N LEU A 44 -3.29 -6.24 7.36
CA LEU A 44 -2.29 -7.29 7.32
C LEU A 44 -0.93 -6.75 6.83
N ILE A 45 -0.93 -5.97 5.74
CA ILE A 45 0.33 -5.46 5.19
C ILE A 45 0.98 -4.40 6.10
N SER A 46 0.18 -3.59 6.80
CA SER A 46 0.69 -2.62 7.78
C SER A 46 1.44 -3.30 8.94
N GLN A 47 0.95 -4.46 9.40
CA GLN A 47 1.65 -5.27 10.41
C GLN A 47 2.99 -5.78 9.86
N ALA A 48 3.01 -6.27 8.62
CA ALA A 48 4.25 -6.73 7.98
C ALA A 48 5.26 -5.59 7.73
N MET A 49 4.81 -4.37 7.51
CA MET A 49 5.69 -3.20 7.32
C MET A 49 6.37 -2.75 8.61
N GLN A 50 5.78 -3.02 9.78
CA GLN A 50 6.34 -2.67 11.08
C GLN A 50 7.27 -3.76 11.63
N ASP A 51 7.18 -4.97 11.11
CA ASP A 51 7.98 -6.10 11.56
C ASP A 51 9.42 -6.04 11.05
N SER A 52 10.37 -6.32 11.95
CA SER A 52 11.81 -6.24 11.65
C SER A 52 12.29 -7.23 10.60
N THR A 53 11.55 -8.30 10.33
CA THR A 53 11.94 -9.34 9.37
C THR A 53 11.41 -9.09 7.96
N THR A 54 10.35 -8.28 7.81
CA THR A 54 9.70 -8.02 6.52
C THR A 54 9.78 -6.57 6.06
N LYS A 55 10.13 -5.63 6.94
CA LYS A 55 10.31 -4.21 6.57
C LYS A 55 11.43 -3.99 5.53
N ASP A 56 12.45 -4.85 5.52
CA ASP A 56 13.58 -4.77 4.59
C ASP A 56 13.39 -5.64 3.35
N ASP A 57 12.27 -6.38 3.27
CA ASP A 57 11.88 -7.14 2.07
C ASP A 57 11.13 -6.22 1.10
N ALA A 58 11.70 -6.02 -0.09
CA ALA A 58 11.08 -5.28 -1.19
C ALA A 58 9.66 -5.76 -1.49
N ARG A 59 9.39 -7.07 -1.34
CA ARG A 59 8.08 -7.65 -1.62
C ARG A 59 6.98 -7.07 -0.74
N THR A 60 7.25 -6.82 0.54
CA THR A 60 6.26 -6.25 1.49
C THR A 60 5.71 -4.93 0.95
N TRP A 61 6.60 -4.07 0.48
CA TRP A 61 6.25 -2.77 -0.09
C TRP A 61 5.59 -2.86 -1.46
N VAL A 62 5.98 -3.83 -2.28
CA VAL A 62 5.31 -4.12 -3.57
C VAL A 62 3.87 -4.55 -3.34
N VAL A 63 3.62 -5.45 -2.40
CA VAL A 63 2.26 -5.91 -2.06
C VAL A 63 1.43 -4.77 -1.48
N ALA A 64 2.02 -3.94 -0.60
CA ALA A 64 1.35 -2.74 -0.08
C ALA A 64 0.90 -1.80 -1.21
N ALA A 65 1.78 -1.50 -2.16
CA ALA A 65 1.44 -0.67 -3.30
C ALA A 65 0.34 -1.29 -4.19
N ASN A 66 0.41 -2.60 -4.43
CA ASN A 66 -0.58 -3.29 -5.24
C ASN A 66 -1.97 -3.28 -4.60
N ILE A 67 -2.07 -3.38 -3.27
CA ILE A 67 -3.34 -3.25 -2.54
C ILE A 67 -3.98 -1.89 -2.80
N GLU A 68 -3.19 -0.83 -2.72
CA GLU A 68 -3.69 0.54 -2.93
C GLU A 68 -4.10 0.81 -4.38
N ILE A 69 -3.32 0.32 -5.35
CA ILE A 69 -3.65 0.44 -6.78
C ILE A 69 -4.94 -0.30 -7.10
N GLU A 70 -5.11 -1.52 -6.59
CA GLU A 70 -6.29 -2.32 -6.84
C GLU A 70 -7.55 -1.70 -6.18
N TYR A 71 -7.41 -1.18 -4.96
CA TYR A 71 -8.48 -0.42 -4.31
C TYR A 71 -8.88 0.77 -5.19
N PHE A 72 -7.92 1.55 -5.68
CA PHE A 72 -8.18 2.65 -6.59
C PHE A 72 -8.90 2.18 -7.85
N GLU A 73 -8.38 1.17 -8.55
CA GLU A 73 -8.93 0.69 -9.82
C GLU A 73 -10.36 0.17 -9.65
N THR A 74 -10.64 -0.51 -8.54
CA THR A 74 -11.98 -0.99 -8.18
C THR A 74 -12.96 0.16 -7.96
N GLU A 75 -12.58 1.17 -7.16
CA GLU A 75 -13.44 2.33 -6.90
C GLU A 75 -13.58 3.23 -8.14
N TYR A 76 -12.51 3.36 -8.94
CA TYR A 76 -12.53 4.09 -10.19
C TYR A 76 -13.48 3.44 -11.19
N HIS A 77 -13.51 2.10 -11.27
CA HIS A 77 -14.47 1.39 -12.09
C HIS A 77 -15.92 1.69 -11.69
N LYS A 78 -16.23 1.77 -10.39
CA LYS A 78 -17.56 2.18 -9.91
C LYS A 78 -17.92 3.59 -10.41
N LEU A 79 -16.97 4.53 -10.41
CA LEU A 79 -17.17 5.87 -10.97
C LEU A 79 -17.33 5.88 -12.50
N THR A 80 -16.74 4.92 -13.23
CA THR A 80 -16.99 4.80 -14.68
C THR A 80 -18.41 4.34 -14.98
N ILE A 81 -19.03 3.56 -14.09
CA ILE A 81 -20.42 3.12 -14.21
C ILE A 81 -21.38 4.22 -13.74
N ASN A 82 -21.09 4.84 -12.59
CA ASN A 82 -21.86 5.94 -12.02
C ASN A 82 -20.91 7.05 -11.51
N PRO A 83 -20.69 8.11 -12.32
CA PRO A 83 -19.78 9.20 -11.96
C PRO A 83 -20.16 9.97 -10.68
N ALA A 84 -21.43 9.85 -10.27
CA ALA A 84 -22.01 10.49 -9.09
C ALA A 84 -22.26 9.52 -7.93
N ASP A 85 -21.63 8.33 -7.92
CA ASP A 85 -21.78 7.38 -6.83
C ASP A 85 -21.24 7.95 -5.50
N SER A 86 -22.16 8.40 -4.65
CA SER A 86 -21.86 8.97 -3.33
C SER A 86 -21.19 8.00 -2.35
N ARG A 87 -21.18 6.69 -2.65
CA ARG A 87 -20.50 5.68 -1.81
C ARG A 87 -19.00 5.63 -2.07
N VAL A 88 -18.53 6.23 -3.16
CA VAL A 88 -17.11 6.26 -3.52
C VAL A 88 -16.43 7.46 -2.88
N ASP A 89 -15.49 7.19 -1.99
CA ASP A 89 -14.66 8.22 -1.36
C ASP A 89 -13.49 8.60 -2.28
N LYS A 90 -13.68 9.68 -3.05
CA LYS A 90 -12.68 10.18 -4.01
C LYS A 90 -11.39 10.64 -3.32
N THR A 91 -11.47 11.15 -2.09
CA THR A 91 -10.29 11.56 -1.32
C THR A 91 -9.48 10.34 -0.91
N ALA A 92 -10.13 9.30 -0.40
CA ALA A 92 -9.47 8.04 -0.06
C ALA A 92 -8.83 7.36 -1.29
N MET A 93 -9.49 7.38 -2.45
CA MET A 93 -8.91 6.91 -3.71
C MET A 93 -7.64 7.69 -4.08
N SER A 94 -7.68 9.02 -3.96
CA SER A 94 -6.55 9.87 -4.32
C SER A 94 -5.36 9.61 -3.40
N GLN A 95 -5.63 9.43 -2.09
CA GLN A 95 -4.61 9.03 -1.13
C GLN A 95 -4.00 7.66 -1.46
N ALA A 96 -4.81 6.69 -1.88
CA ALA A 96 -4.33 5.36 -2.26
C ALA A 96 -3.29 5.42 -3.39
N ILE A 97 -3.50 6.24 -4.43
CA ILE A 97 -2.51 6.41 -5.52
C ILE A 97 -1.21 7.04 -5.03
N ILE A 98 -1.28 7.99 -4.09
CA ILE A 98 -0.09 8.60 -3.47
C ILE A 98 0.65 7.55 -2.64
N ASP A 99 -0.07 6.78 -1.83
CA ASP A 99 0.52 5.75 -0.97
C ASP A 99 1.16 4.63 -1.79
N ALA A 100 0.50 4.21 -2.88
CA ALA A 100 1.07 3.26 -3.84
C ALA A 100 2.42 3.72 -4.40
N TYR A 101 2.51 5.00 -4.79
CA TYR A 101 3.77 5.58 -5.27
C TYR A 101 4.82 5.57 -4.17
N ARG A 102 4.49 6.00 -2.94
CA ARG A 102 5.40 6.00 -1.79
C ARG A 102 5.93 4.59 -1.50
N TYR A 103 5.05 3.59 -1.49
CA TYR A 103 5.44 2.20 -1.25
C TYR A 103 6.33 1.65 -2.35
N TYR A 104 6.05 1.91 -3.62
CA TYR A 104 6.97 1.55 -4.70
C TYR A 104 8.32 2.27 -4.62
N SER A 105 8.34 3.55 -4.22
CA SER A 105 9.59 4.28 -4.00
C SER A 105 10.43 3.66 -2.87
N THR A 106 9.80 3.09 -1.84
CA THR A 106 10.50 2.32 -0.81
C THR A 106 10.95 0.93 -1.32
N ALA A 107 10.16 0.28 -2.16
CA ALA A 107 10.47 -1.06 -2.68
C ALA A 107 11.67 -1.09 -3.64
N LEU A 108 11.78 -0.09 -4.53
CA LEU A 108 12.82 -0.03 -5.58
C LEU A 108 14.27 -0.13 -5.06
N PRO A 109 14.70 0.62 -4.03
CA PRO A 109 16.05 0.48 -3.49
C PRO A 109 16.27 -0.89 -2.83
N LEU A 110 15.26 -1.44 -2.16
CA LEU A 110 15.34 -2.77 -1.51
C LEU A 110 15.44 -3.92 -2.52
N ASP A 111 14.91 -3.74 -3.74
CA ASP A 111 14.94 -4.76 -4.81
C ASP A 111 16.28 -4.81 -5.56
N THR A 112 17.16 -3.82 -5.37
CA THR A 112 18.41 -3.69 -6.13
C THR A 112 19.52 -4.49 -5.46
N ILE A 113 19.85 -5.67 -6.02
CA ILE A 113 20.94 -6.52 -5.53
C ILE A 113 22.12 -6.47 -6.51
N ILE A 114 23.30 -6.09 -6.01
CA ILE A 114 24.54 -6.10 -6.78
C ILE A 114 25.19 -7.48 -6.62
N THR A 115 25.34 -8.21 -7.72
CA THR A 115 26.03 -9.51 -7.71
C THR A 115 27.55 -9.33 -7.53
N PRO A 116 28.28 -10.36 -7.07
CA PRO A 116 29.76 -10.31 -6.94
C PRO A 116 30.49 -9.94 -8.25
N LYS A 117 29.83 -10.06 -9.40
CA LYS A 117 30.35 -9.70 -10.73
C LYS A 117 29.93 -8.29 -11.19
N GLY A 118 29.39 -7.46 -10.27
CA GLY A 118 28.95 -6.09 -10.56
C GLY A 118 27.66 -5.97 -11.37
N LYS A 119 26.99 -7.08 -11.72
CA LYS A 119 25.68 -7.03 -12.40
C LYS A 119 24.57 -6.71 -11.41
N ILE A 120 23.74 -5.73 -11.75
CA ILE A 120 22.51 -5.40 -11.02
C ILE A 120 21.44 -6.43 -11.36
N LYS A 121 20.86 -7.07 -10.33
CA LYS A 121 19.71 -7.96 -10.45
C LYS A 121 18.55 -7.38 -9.65
N THR A 122 17.39 -7.28 -10.29
CA THR A 122 16.13 -6.80 -9.71
C THR A 122 15.05 -7.85 -9.90
N LYS A 123 14.18 -8.04 -8.91
CA LYS A 123 13.09 -9.03 -8.96
C LYS A 123 11.76 -8.36 -9.28
N TYR A 124 11.51 -7.18 -8.71
CA TYR A 124 10.23 -6.47 -8.79
C TYR A 124 10.27 -5.19 -9.62
N SER A 125 11.46 -4.60 -9.83
CA SER A 125 11.61 -3.28 -10.46
C SER A 125 10.93 -3.17 -11.83
N LYS A 126 10.98 -4.23 -12.66
CA LYS A 126 10.30 -4.25 -13.96
C LYS A 126 8.77 -4.19 -13.84
N GLU A 127 8.21 -4.90 -12.86
CA GLU A 127 6.77 -4.89 -12.61
C GLU A 127 6.33 -3.55 -12.03
N ILE A 128 7.10 -2.99 -11.10
CA ILE A 128 6.86 -1.64 -10.56
C ILE A 128 6.83 -0.60 -11.70
N GLN A 129 7.83 -0.63 -12.59
CA GLN A 129 7.88 0.26 -13.75
C GLN A 129 6.66 0.11 -14.66
N LYS A 130 6.24 -1.13 -14.92
CA LYS A 130 5.05 -1.43 -15.73
C LYS A 130 3.78 -0.86 -15.07
N ARG A 131 3.58 -1.09 -13.77
CA ARG A 131 2.43 -0.58 -13.02
C ARG A 131 2.42 0.94 -12.98
N LEU A 132 3.55 1.59 -12.68
CA LEU A 132 3.67 3.06 -12.72
C LEU A 132 3.37 3.62 -14.11
N LYS A 133 3.84 2.97 -15.18
CA LYS A 133 3.51 3.35 -16.55
C LYS A 133 2.01 3.24 -16.83
N GLN A 134 1.33 2.19 -16.34
CA GLN A 134 -0.12 2.05 -16.48
C GLN A 134 -0.87 3.19 -15.76
N ILE A 135 -0.52 3.47 -14.50
CA ILE A 135 -1.11 4.57 -13.71
C ILE A 135 -0.91 5.92 -14.43
N TYR A 136 0.27 6.14 -15.01
CA TYR A 136 0.57 7.32 -15.81
C TYR A 136 -0.29 7.39 -17.09
N LEU A 137 -0.32 6.33 -17.89
CA LEU A 137 -1.07 6.27 -19.15
C LEU A 137 -2.57 6.43 -18.94
N ASN A 138 -3.12 5.86 -17.87
CA ASN A 138 -4.53 5.99 -17.53
C ASN A 138 -4.85 7.34 -16.85
N ARG A 139 -3.87 8.24 -16.70
CA ARG A 139 -4.01 9.56 -16.08
C ARG A 139 -4.48 9.51 -14.61
N HIS A 140 -4.29 8.39 -13.91
CA HIS A 140 -4.73 8.22 -12.53
C HIS A 140 -4.05 9.22 -11.58
N PHE A 141 -2.76 9.52 -11.80
CA PHE A 141 -2.05 10.56 -11.05
C PHE A 141 -2.67 11.95 -11.24
N LEU A 142 -3.10 12.29 -12.46
CA LEU A 142 -3.75 13.57 -12.75
C LEU A 142 -5.15 13.63 -12.14
N TRP A 143 -5.90 12.54 -12.20
CA TRP A 143 -7.20 12.43 -11.55
C TRP A 143 -7.07 12.62 -10.03
N ALA A 144 -6.14 11.91 -9.40
CA ALA A 144 -5.89 12.03 -7.96
C ALA A 144 -5.49 13.47 -7.58
N ALA A 145 -4.59 14.08 -8.35
CA ALA A 145 -4.21 15.48 -8.17
C ALA A 145 -5.40 16.44 -8.30
N SER A 146 -6.30 16.22 -9.27
CA SER A 146 -7.50 17.06 -9.44
C SER A 146 -8.49 16.93 -8.28
N VAL A 147 -8.61 15.74 -7.70
CA VAL A 147 -9.46 15.54 -6.52
C VAL A 147 -8.82 16.21 -5.30
N PHE A 148 -7.51 16.08 -5.10
CA PHE A 148 -6.82 16.79 -4.04
C PHE A 148 -6.98 18.30 -4.14
N THR A 149 -6.84 18.89 -5.33
CA THR A 149 -7.04 20.34 -5.48
C THR A 149 -8.48 20.77 -5.24
N GLN A 150 -9.46 19.95 -5.62
CA GLN A 150 -10.89 20.19 -5.35
C GLN A 150 -11.26 20.02 -3.87
N CYS A 151 -10.62 19.09 -3.16
CA CYS A 151 -10.87 18.80 -1.74
C CYS A 151 -10.08 19.73 -0.80
N ASP A 152 -8.84 20.09 -1.14
CA ASP A 152 -7.93 20.91 -0.31
C ASP A 152 -8.20 22.42 -0.47
N LYS A 153 -8.78 22.85 -1.59
CA LYS A 153 -9.04 24.27 -1.86
C LYS A 153 -10.43 24.49 -2.51
N ARG A 154 -11.26 25.43 -2.05
CA ARG A 154 -10.85 26.80 -1.69
C ARG A 154 -10.03 27.45 -2.82
N TYR A 155 -10.36 27.10 -4.07
CA TYR A 155 -9.98 27.82 -5.29
C TYR A 155 -11.25 28.20 -6.06
N PRO A 156 -11.98 29.24 -5.63
CA PRO A 156 -13.18 29.73 -6.33
C PRO A 156 -12.89 30.43 -7.67
N GLU A 157 -11.67 30.35 -8.22
CA GLU A 157 -11.25 31.16 -9.40
C GLU A 157 -10.68 30.32 -10.56
N ALA A 158 -11.09 29.05 -10.69
CA ALA A 158 -10.70 28.21 -11.82
C ALA A 158 -11.79 28.06 -12.90
N TYR A 159 -12.76 28.98 -12.93
CA TYR A 159 -13.70 29.24 -14.03
C TYR A 159 -13.76 30.74 -14.26
#